data_AF-A0A3D5K4Q3-F1
#
_entry.id   AF-A0A3D5K4Q3-F1
#
_cell.length_a   1.000
_cell.length_b   1.000
_cell.length_c   1.000
_cell.angle_alpha   90.00
_cell.angle_beta   90.00
_cell.angle_gamma   90.00
#
_symmetry.space_group_name_H-M   'P 1'
#
loop_
_entity.id
_entity.type
_entity.pdbx_description
1 polymer ?
#
loop_
_entity_poly.entity_id
_entity_poly.type
_entity_poly.pdbx_seq_one_letter_code
_entity_poly.pdbx_strand_id
1 'polypeptide(L)'
;MNHARIATEALRFRLGTFSARVDSPPGLNADEAGALLVACGDPGVDHALRMVGETWCQAGLTPDHIDHPWTAGEAARLRSVGGSALLDALDELVTGVTRCRVRG
;
A
#
# COMPACT_ATOMS: atom_id res chain seq x y z
N MET A 1 3.28 7.64 13.00
CA MET A 1 2.60 7.13 11.79
C MET A 1 3.14 7.87 10.57
N ASN A 2 4.02 7.24 9.79
CA ASN A 2 4.61 7.85 8.60
C ASN A 2 3.86 7.37 7.33
N HIS A 3 3.06 8.24 6.71
CA HIS A 3 2.24 7.89 5.54
C HIS A 3 3.05 7.43 4.34
N ALA A 4 4.25 7.99 4.13
CA ALA A 4 5.12 7.57 3.02
C ALA A 4 5.59 6.13 3.21
N ARG A 5 5.96 5.77 4.45
CA ARG A 5 6.33 4.39 4.79
C ARG A 5 5.15 3.43 4.71
N ILE A 6 3.94 3.84 5.11
CA ILE A 6 2.73 3.03 4.93
C ILE A 6 2.49 2.76 3.44
N ALA A 7 2.60 3.78 2.60
CA ALA A 7 2.46 3.65 1.15
C ALA A 7 3.51 2.68 0.59
N THR A 8 4.78 2.79 1.02
CA THR A 8 5.85 1.86 0.65
C THR A 8 5.50 0.42 1.01
N GLU A 9 5.06 0.14 2.24
CA GLU A 9 4.77 -1.23 2.68
C GLU A 9 3.52 -1.81 2.00
N ALA A 10 2.51 -0.99 1.75
CA ALA A 10 1.35 -1.37 0.96
C ALA A 10 1.75 -1.75 -0.49
N LEU A 11 2.64 -0.96 -1.12
CA LEU A 11 3.18 -1.27 -2.43
C LEU A 11 4.03 -2.56 -2.41
N ARG A 12 4.90 -2.73 -1.41
CA ARG A 12 5.70 -3.96 -1.24
C ARG A 12 4.81 -5.19 -1.08
N PHE A 13 3.75 -5.09 -0.27
CA PHE A 13 2.78 -6.14 -0.08
C PHE A 13 2.07 -6.50 -1.40
N ARG A 14 1.65 -5.50 -2.17
CA ARG A 14 0.98 -5.72 -3.46
C ARG A 14 1.91 -6.34 -4.51
N LEU A 15 3.13 -5.81 -4.64
CA LEU A 15 4.17 -6.31 -5.55
C LEU A 15 4.66 -7.71 -5.12
N GLY A 16 4.78 -7.98 -3.83
CA GLY A 16 5.11 -9.31 -3.28
C GLY A 16 4.01 -10.34 -3.51
N THR A 17 2.75 -9.93 -3.48
CA THR A 17 1.60 -10.77 -3.85
C THR A 17 1.60 -11.11 -5.36
N PHE A 18 2.09 -10.19 -6.21
CA PHE A 18 2.35 -10.45 -7.62
C PHE A 18 3.70 -11.11 -7.91
N SER A 19 4.67 -11.16 -6.99
CA SER A 19 5.96 -11.81 -7.27
C SER A 19 5.84 -13.34 -7.47
N ALA A 20 4.70 -13.92 -7.07
CA ALA A 20 4.31 -15.29 -7.44
C ALA A 20 3.70 -15.40 -8.86
N ARG A 21 3.33 -14.29 -9.49
CA ARG A 21 2.82 -14.16 -10.86
C ARG A 21 3.29 -12.83 -11.47
N VAL A 22 4.48 -12.87 -12.07
CA VAL A 22 4.97 -12.06 -13.20
C VAL A 22 4.03 -10.90 -13.57
N ASP A 23 4.41 -9.66 -13.21
CA ASP A 23 4.03 -8.37 -13.86
C ASP A 23 4.19 -7.15 -12.90
N SER A 24 5.19 -7.16 -12.02
CA SER A 24 5.62 -5.90 -11.39
C SER A 24 6.33 -5.05 -12.46
N PRO A 25 5.90 -3.80 -12.74
CA PRO A 25 6.54 -2.96 -13.74
C PRO A 25 8.04 -2.82 -13.44
N PRO A 26 8.94 -3.10 -14.39
CA PRO A 26 10.37 -2.96 -14.15
C PRO A 26 10.69 -1.51 -13.79
N GLY A 27 11.30 -1.30 -12.63
CA GLY A 27 11.78 0.01 -12.17
C GLY A 27 10.89 0.78 -11.19
N LEU A 28 9.87 0.16 -10.59
CA LEU A 28 9.11 0.82 -9.51
C LEU A 28 9.81 0.65 -8.15
N ASN A 29 10.63 1.61 -7.75
CA ASN A 29 11.15 1.69 -6.38
C ASN A 29 10.01 2.05 -5.41
N ALA A 30 9.68 1.14 -4.49
CA ALA A 30 8.56 1.33 -3.55
C ALA A 30 8.76 2.53 -2.62
N ASP A 31 10.00 2.86 -2.26
CA ASP A 31 10.29 4.01 -1.39
C ASP A 31 10.03 5.33 -2.11
N GLU A 32 10.48 5.44 -3.37
CA GLU A 32 10.21 6.62 -4.22
C GLU A 32 8.72 6.76 -4.55
N ALA A 33 8.06 5.65 -4.85
CA ALA A 33 6.63 5.63 -5.13
C ALA A 33 5.80 6.03 -3.89
N GLY A 34 6.18 5.56 -2.70
CA GLY A 34 5.53 5.95 -1.45
C GLY A 34 5.65 7.44 -1.16
N ALA A 35 6.84 8.02 -1.36
CA ALA A 35 7.06 9.46 -1.22
C ALA A 35 6.23 10.27 -2.24
N LEU A 36 6.20 9.83 -3.51
CA LEU A 36 5.44 10.47 -4.57
C LEU A 36 3.94 10.48 -4.28
N LEU A 37 3.38 9.34 -3.85
CA LEU A 37 1.97 9.17 -3.54
C LEU A 37 1.48 10.15 -2.47
N VAL A 38 2.30 10.36 -1.43
CA VAL A 38 1.96 11.32 -0.36
C VAL A 38 2.13 12.77 -0.83
N ALA A 39 3.16 13.04 -1.65
CA ALA A 39 3.46 14.41 -2.09
C ALA A 39 2.43 14.97 -3.09
N CYS A 40 1.82 14.12 -3.93
CA CYS A 40 0.90 14.58 -4.97
C CYS A 40 -0.49 14.96 -4.46
N GLY A 41 -0.87 14.59 -3.22
CA GLY A 41 -2.16 14.94 -2.62
C GLY A 41 -3.37 14.41 -3.39
N ASP A 42 -3.25 13.23 -4.02
CA ASP A 42 -4.35 12.60 -4.76
C ASP A 42 -5.40 12.06 -3.77
N PRO A 43 -6.67 12.50 -3.84
CA PRO A 43 -7.68 12.08 -2.86
C PRO A 43 -7.99 10.58 -2.86
N GLY A 44 -7.79 9.90 -4.01
CA GLY A 44 -7.94 8.44 -4.11
C GLY A 44 -6.84 7.72 -3.33
N VAL A 45 -5.62 8.24 -3.38
CA VAL A 45 -4.48 7.76 -2.59
C VAL A 45 -4.73 7.94 -1.10
N ASP A 46 -5.18 9.13 -0.68
CA ASP A 46 -5.50 9.40 0.74
C ASP A 46 -6.59 8.45 1.27
N HIS A 47 -7.64 8.22 0.46
CA HIS A 47 -8.69 7.28 0.78
C HIS A 47 -8.15 5.84 0.91
N ALA A 48 -7.32 5.41 -0.03
CA ALA A 48 -6.72 4.09 -0.01
C ALA A 48 -5.79 3.88 1.20
N LEU A 49 -4.96 4.87 1.56
CA LEU A 49 -4.12 4.81 2.76
C LEU A 49 -4.94 4.71 4.04
N ARG A 50 -6.06 5.45 4.13
CA ARG A 50 -6.99 5.33 5.26
C ARG A 50 -7.61 3.94 5.34
N MET A 51 -8.04 3.37 4.22
CA MET A 51 -8.58 2.00 4.16
C MET A 51 -7.55 0.95 4.62
N VAL A 52 -6.28 1.10 4.22
CA VAL A 52 -5.19 0.23 4.70
C VAL A 52 -5.02 0.34 6.21
N GLY A 53 -5.01 1.56 6.76
CA GLY A 53 -4.92 1.81 8.20
C GLY A 53 -6.09 1.24 9.00
N GLU A 54 -7.32 1.42 8.52
CA GLU A 54 -8.52 0.86 9.15
C GLU A 54 -8.49 -0.67 9.13
N THR A 55 -8.11 -1.27 8.01
CA THR A 55 -7.99 -2.72 7.89
C THR A 55 -6.91 -3.28 8.82
N TRP A 56 -5.78 -2.58 8.95
CA TRP A 56 -4.70 -2.95 9.89
C TRP A 56 -5.19 -3.02 11.33
N CYS A 57 -5.91 -1.98 11.77
CA CYS A 57 -6.52 -1.93 13.10
C CYS A 57 -7.57 -3.04 13.29
N GLN A 58 -8.42 -3.28 12.29
CA GLN A 58 -9.42 -4.36 12.32
C GLN A 58 -8.78 -5.76 12.36
N ALA A 59 -7.60 -5.93 11.76
CA ALA A 59 -6.81 -7.15 11.84
C ALA A 59 -6.14 -7.38 13.21
N GLY A 60 -6.36 -6.47 14.17
CA GLY A 60 -5.79 -6.53 15.52
C GLY A 60 -4.27 -6.46 15.50
N LEU A 61 -3.69 -5.79 14.51
CA LEU A 61 -2.26 -5.59 14.37
C LEU A 61 -1.82 -4.32 15.12
N THR A 62 -0.59 -4.32 15.62
CA THR A 62 -0.05 -3.19 16.39
C THR A 62 0.06 -1.94 15.50
N PRO A 63 -0.56 -0.81 15.87
CA PRO A 63 -0.54 0.41 15.04
C PRO A 63 0.87 0.92 14.73
N ASP A 64 1.81 0.76 15.68
CA ASP A 64 3.19 1.21 15.51
C ASP A 64 3.98 0.37 14.49
N HIS A 65 3.46 -0.77 14.04
CA HIS A 65 4.13 -1.64 13.06
C HIS A 65 3.68 -1.42 11.62
N ILE A 66 2.62 -0.62 11.40
CA ILE A 66 2.05 -0.44 10.05
C ILE A 66 3.04 0.18 9.06
N ASP A 67 4.02 0.95 9.54
CA ASP A 67 5.05 1.58 8.72
C ASP A 67 6.38 0.80 8.71
N HIS A 68 6.43 -0.39 9.31
CA HIS A 68 7.56 -1.34 9.25
C HIS A 68 7.32 -2.45 8.21
N PRO A 69 8.36 -3.16 7.76
CA PRO A 69 8.19 -4.31 6.87
C PRO A 69 7.17 -5.32 7.41
N TRP A 70 6.10 -5.55 6.64
CA TRP A 70 5.05 -6.47 7.06
C TRP A 70 5.51 -7.91 6.93
N THR A 71 5.37 -8.67 8.01
CA THR A 71 5.62 -10.12 8.00
C THR A 71 4.56 -10.86 7.18
N ALA A 72 4.86 -12.10 6.78
CA ALA A 72 3.89 -12.95 6.07
C ALA A 72 2.60 -13.18 6.88
N GLY A 73 2.69 -13.23 8.22
CA GLY A 73 1.55 -13.39 9.12
C GLY A 73 0.64 -12.16 9.18
N GLU A 74 1.24 -10.96 9.28
CA GLU A 74 0.51 -9.69 9.22
C GLU A 74 -0.18 -9.50 7.87
N ALA A 75 0.56 -9.75 6.80
CA ALA A 75 0.08 -9.76 5.42
C ALA A 75 -1.08 -10.74 5.18
N ALA A 76 -1.06 -11.92 5.82
CA ALA A 76 -2.16 -12.88 5.75
C ALA A 76 -3.40 -12.41 6.54
N ARG A 77 -3.21 -11.84 7.73
CA ARG A 77 -4.30 -11.28 8.54
C ARG A 77 -4.98 -10.11 7.85
N LEU A 78 -4.21 -9.17 7.30
CA LEU A 78 -4.72 -8.06 6.49
C LEU A 78 -5.63 -8.56 5.37
N ARG A 79 -5.16 -9.55 4.58
CA ARG A 79 -5.97 -10.16 3.51
C ARG A 79 -7.25 -10.80 4.02
N SER A 80 -7.14 -11.52 5.14
CA SER A 80 -8.30 -12.22 5.72
C SER A 80 -9.38 -11.25 6.21
N VAL A 81 -9.00 -10.06 6.67
CA VAL A 81 -9.95 -9.07 7.22
C VAL A 81 -10.44 -8.10 6.15
N GLY A 82 -9.52 -7.59 5.31
CA GLY A 82 -9.83 -6.57 4.31
C GLY A 82 -10.46 -7.09 3.03
N GLY A 83 -10.31 -8.38 2.72
CA GLY A 83 -10.93 -9.00 1.55
C GLY A 83 -10.65 -8.27 0.24
N SER A 84 -11.68 -8.11 -0.60
CA SER A 84 -11.58 -7.40 -1.87
C SER A 84 -11.36 -5.89 -1.70
N ALA A 85 -11.95 -5.27 -0.68
CA ALA A 85 -11.81 -3.82 -0.45
C ALA A 85 -10.36 -3.40 -0.18
N LEU A 86 -9.58 -4.26 0.51
CA LEU A 86 -8.15 -4.05 0.67
C LEU A 86 -7.41 -4.17 -0.67
N LEU A 87 -7.76 -5.13 -1.51
CA LEU A 87 -7.15 -5.27 -2.84
C LEU A 87 -7.44 -4.06 -3.73
N ASP A 88 -8.68 -3.58 -3.71
CA ASP A 88 -9.09 -2.37 -4.44
C ASP A 88 -8.31 -1.14 -3.97
N ALA A 89 -8.12 -0.98 -2.64
CA ALA A 89 -7.31 0.09 -2.09
C ALA A 89 -5.83 -0.02 -2.52
N LEU A 90 -5.27 -1.23 -2.54
CA LEU A 90 -3.89 -1.44 -3.00
C LEU A 90 -3.73 -1.18 -4.51
N ASP A 91 -4.71 -1.57 -5.32
CA ASP A 91 -4.73 -1.28 -6.76
C ASP A 91 -4.88 0.23 -7.02
N GLU A 92 -5.64 0.93 -6.19
CA GLU A 92 -5.74 2.40 -6.22
C GLU A 92 -4.40 3.07 -5.90
N LEU A 93 -3.61 2.55 -4.95
CA LEU A 93 -2.25 3.05 -4.69
C LEU A 93 -1.34 2.85 -5.90
N VAL A 94 -1.36 1.67 -6.53
CA VAL A 94 -0.55 1.39 -7.73
C VAL A 94 -0.96 2.31 -8.89
N THR A 95 -2.26 2.48 -9.12
CA THR A 95 -2.80 3.38 -10.15
C THR A 95 -2.46 4.85 -9.83
N GLY A 96 -2.52 5.22 -8.56
CA GLY A 96 -2.15 6.53 -8.03
C GLY A 96 -0.72 6.91 -8.37
N VAL A 97 0.23 5.96 -8.35
CA VAL A 97 1.63 6.24 -8.74
C VAL A 97 1.70 6.79 -10.16
N THR A 98 0.95 6.20 -11.09
CA THR A 98 0.93 6.65 -12.48
C THR A 98 0.30 8.04 -12.61
N ARG A 99 -0.83 8.30 -11.92
CA ARG A 99 -1.47 9.62 -11.93
C ARG A 99 -0.56 10.70 -11.35
N CYS A 100 0.14 10.39 -10.26
CA CYS A 100 1.02 11.33 -9.58
C CYS A 100 2.31 11.60 -10.37
N ARG A 101 2.81 10.63 -11.15
CA ARG A 101 3.94 10.84 -12.09
C ARG A 101 3.61 11.77 -13.25
N VAL A 102 2.36 11.79 -13.72
CA VAL A 102 1.93 12.67 -14.83
C VAL A 102 1.68 14.11 -14.35
N ARG A 103 1.43 14.30 -13.05
CA ARG A 103 1.14 15.61 -12.44
C ARG A 103 2.37 16.29 -11.81
N GLY A 104 3.47 15.55 -11.63
CA GLY A 104 4.71 16.01 -11.00
C GLY A 104 5.75 16.51 -11.99
#